data_AF-A0A523G4X5-F1
#
_entry.id   AF-A0A523G4X5-F1
#
_cell.length_a   1.000
_cell.length_b   1.000
_cell.length_c   1.000
_cell.angle_alpha   90.00
_cell.angle_beta   90.00
_cell.angle_gamma   90.00
#
_symmetry.space_group_name_H-M   'P 1'
#
loop_
_entity.id
_entity.type
_entity.pdbx_description
1 polymer ?
#
loop_
_entity_poly.entity_id
_entity_poly.type
_entity_poly.pdbx_seq_one_letter_code
_entity_poly.pdbx_strand_id
1 'polypeptide(L)'
;MTYQDYAEKIESFAKEEQARTADAAAGKIGAVEATRAAGAAEKIGRVVSVAGSQVIALLAAEDTPDHAEHPGTLQIGALVKMRTPETMVFGMVSGLSIPIPGQSPDETEMRIVELEMVGEAVEGADGKAIPFRRGVSFCPALGDDVYATNQEDLRHVYARPDVASARIGTIYQDQSLPAFIAIDDLLGKHFAILGTTGSGKSCAVATILRAILSQHPEGHVLLLDIHNEYGHAFADCAELLGPSTLKLPYWLLSFDELREIVVERVENREADVSILKAAVIHAKQDFNKDGDGEEFFFSGDSPIPYRLSDVVRHIEESLGKLERATDSAPYLRLRDRINTLQADRRFKFMFEEGLTIKDTMVDILSLLFRIPADGKPITILDLSAIPSDILNVVISLVCRLTFDFALWAERDVPMLLVCEEAHRYASQNDESGFETTKRALSRIAKEGRKYGVSMCIVSQRPSELAVGILSQCNTIFAMRMSNQKDHEFVRGTLSESALGLMESLPSLRTGEAIAVGEGLTVPVRLCFDLLPENQRPLSGTASFSSAWKKGDKDRAFVAEIIARWRRQRR
;
A
#
# COMPACT_ATOMS: atom_id res chain seq x y z
N MET A 1 33.30 2.85 46.31
CA MET A 1 32.28 3.81 45.86
C MET A 1 30.95 3.12 46.09
N THR A 2 30.24 3.55 47.12
CA THR A 2 28.96 2.95 47.54
C THR A 2 27.85 3.43 46.61
N TYR A 3 26.75 2.67 46.49
CA TYR A 3 25.62 3.01 45.61
C TYR A 3 25.03 4.40 45.93
N GLN A 4 25.14 4.83 47.19
CA GLN A 4 24.81 6.19 47.63
C GLN A 4 25.73 7.28 47.06
N ASP A 5 27.05 7.03 46.92
CA ASP A 5 27.98 8.00 46.32
C ASP A 5 27.69 8.23 44.82
N TYR A 6 27.12 7.22 44.15
CA TYR A 6 26.75 7.30 42.74
C TYR A 6 25.43 8.06 42.55
N ALA A 7 24.46 7.85 43.44
CA ALA A 7 23.19 8.58 43.44
C ALA A 7 23.40 10.08 43.76
N GLU A 8 24.25 10.41 44.73
CA GLU A 8 24.57 11.81 45.05
C GLU A 8 25.29 12.53 43.91
N LYS A 9 26.15 11.82 43.16
CA LYS A 9 26.79 12.38 41.95
C LYS A 9 25.81 12.60 40.80
N ILE A 10 24.82 11.74 40.63
CA ILE A 10 23.79 11.93 39.59
C ILE A 10 22.89 13.12 39.95
N GLU A 11 22.51 13.26 41.22
CA GLU A 11 21.73 14.43 41.66
C GLU A 11 22.52 15.74 41.59
N SER A 12 23.83 15.72 41.87
CA SER A 12 24.67 16.90 41.72
C SER A 12 24.81 17.31 40.25
N PHE A 13 24.96 16.34 39.34
CA PHE A 13 24.99 16.59 37.89
C PHE A 13 23.65 17.12 37.36
N ALA A 14 22.53 16.53 37.79
CA ALA A 14 21.20 16.99 37.39
C ALA A 14 20.89 18.41 37.88
N LYS A 15 21.35 18.77 39.09
CA LYS A 15 21.22 20.14 39.63
C LYS A 15 22.13 21.15 38.93
N GLU A 16 23.36 20.77 38.57
CA GLU A 16 24.24 21.63 37.77
C GLU A 16 23.73 21.83 36.34
N GLU A 17 23.10 20.80 35.74
CA GLU A 17 22.53 20.88 34.40
C GLU A 17 21.21 21.70 34.39
N GLN A 18 20.39 21.58 35.43
CA GLN A 18 19.23 22.45 35.66
C GLN A 18 19.61 23.90 35.96
N ALA A 19 20.70 24.14 36.71
CA ALA A 19 21.20 25.49 36.93
C ALA A 19 21.77 26.10 35.64
N ARG A 20 22.48 25.33 34.81
CA ARG A 20 22.98 25.79 33.49
C ARG A 20 21.85 26.06 32.50
N THR A 21 20.79 25.26 32.50
CA THR A 21 19.61 25.50 31.63
C THR A 21 18.75 26.66 32.13
N ALA A 22 18.64 26.86 33.45
CA ALA A 22 17.95 28.00 34.03
C ALA A 22 18.69 29.33 33.79
N ASP A 23 20.03 29.36 33.86
CA ASP A 23 20.82 30.58 33.62
C ASP A 23 20.95 30.91 32.13
N ALA A 24 20.95 29.88 31.25
CA ALA A 24 20.82 30.04 29.80
C ALA A 24 19.42 30.52 29.37
N ALA A 25 18.38 30.19 30.14
CA ALA A 25 17.02 30.68 29.95
C ALA A 25 16.86 32.12 30.51
N ALA A 26 17.37 32.41 31.70
CA ALA A 26 17.17 33.70 32.37
C ALA A 26 17.98 34.86 31.74
N GLY A 27 19.19 34.59 31.23
CA GLY A 27 20.05 35.60 30.59
C GLY A 27 19.58 36.09 29.21
N LYS A 28 18.55 35.47 28.62
CA LYS A 28 17.96 35.87 27.32
C LYS A 28 16.52 36.38 27.42
N ILE A 29 15.87 36.32 28.58
CA ILE A 29 14.47 36.75 28.73
C ILE A 29 14.34 38.28 28.90
N GLY A 30 15.39 38.97 29.37
CA GLY A 30 15.36 40.43 29.57
C GLY A 30 15.59 41.31 28.33
N ALA A 31 15.89 40.73 27.17
CA ALA A 31 16.11 41.47 25.91
C ALA A 31 15.24 40.98 24.73
N VAL A 32 14.33 40.03 24.99
CA VAL A 32 13.43 39.43 23.99
C VAL A 32 12.00 40.00 24.10
N GLU A 33 11.68 40.77 25.15
CA GLU A 33 10.35 41.40 25.29
C GLU A 33 10.16 42.72 24.51
N ALA A 34 11.18 43.19 23.77
CA ALA A 34 11.07 44.34 22.87
C ALA A 34 11.08 43.96 21.37
N THR A 35 11.21 42.67 21.03
CA THR A 35 11.18 42.18 19.64
C THR A 35 9.95 41.34 19.40
N ARG A 36 8.78 41.84 19.84
CA ARG A 36 7.46 41.46 19.31
C ARG A 36 7.29 42.07 17.91
N ALA A 37 8.23 41.81 17.02
CA ALA A 37 8.01 41.97 15.60
C ALA A 37 7.42 40.65 15.13
N ALA A 38 6.10 40.65 14.88
CA ALA A 38 5.52 39.72 13.94
C ALA A 38 6.46 39.66 12.73
N GLY A 39 6.97 38.48 12.40
CA GLY A 39 7.66 38.29 11.12
C GLY A 39 6.66 38.70 10.05
N ALA A 40 6.85 39.88 9.47
CA ALA A 40 5.93 40.42 8.48
C ALA A 40 5.91 39.40 7.35
N ALA A 41 4.76 38.75 7.16
CA ALA A 41 4.60 37.82 6.05
C ALA A 41 4.89 38.60 4.77
N GLU A 42 5.86 38.14 3.99
CA GLU A 42 6.29 38.84 2.78
C GLU A 42 5.16 38.76 1.76
N LYS A 43 4.65 39.92 1.35
CA LYS A 43 3.61 40.02 0.33
C LYS A 43 4.26 39.74 -1.02
N ILE A 44 3.83 38.66 -1.66
CA ILE A 44 4.36 38.22 -2.95
C ILE A 44 3.48 38.65 -4.13
N GLY A 45 2.22 38.98 -3.89
CA GLY A 45 1.30 39.34 -4.96
C GLY A 45 -0.10 39.67 -4.52
N ARG A 46 -1.03 39.66 -5.48
CA ARG A 46 -2.47 39.84 -5.25
C ARG A 46 -3.31 38.91 -6.12
N VAL A 47 -4.49 38.53 -5.63
CA VAL A 47 -5.45 37.71 -6.34
C VAL A 47 -6.07 38.49 -7.49
N VAL A 48 -6.06 37.90 -8.69
CA VAL A 48 -6.63 38.50 -9.92
C VAL A 48 -7.73 37.65 -10.55
N SER A 49 -7.83 36.38 -10.19
CA SER A 49 -8.94 35.51 -10.60
C SER A 49 -9.20 34.44 -9.55
N VAL A 50 -10.46 34.04 -9.39
CA VAL A 50 -10.89 32.95 -8.52
C VAL A 50 -11.96 32.15 -9.26
N ALA A 51 -11.70 30.86 -9.48
CA ALA A 51 -12.58 29.94 -10.19
C ALA A 51 -12.61 28.57 -9.47
N GLY A 52 -13.67 28.31 -8.71
CA GLY A 52 -13.77 27.09 -7.90
C GLY A 52 -12.67 27.05 -6.83
N SER A 53 -11.84 26.00 -6.83
CA SER A 53 -10.66 25.86 -5.96
C SER A 53 -9.40 26.56 -6.51
N GLN A 54 -9.44 27.01 -7.77
CA GLN A 54 -8.30 27.64 -8.43
C GLN A 54 -8.29 29.15 -8.21
N VAL A 55 -7.10 29.67 -7.92
CA VAL A 55 -6.85 31.09 -7.71
C VAL A 55 -5.67 31.49 -8.60
N ILE A 56 -5.80 32.59 -9.33
CA ILE A 56 -4.70 33.17 -10.09
C ILE A 56 -4.24 34.41 -9.36
N ALA A 57 -2.94 34.50 -9.10
CA ALA A 57 -2.31 35.64 -8.46
C ALA A 57 -1.30 36.30 -9.40
N LEU A 58 -1.24 37.63 -9.36
CA LEU A 58 -0.22 38.43 -10.02
C LEU A 58 0.88 38.73 -9.01
N LEU A 59 2.13 38.39 -9.33
CA LEU A 59 3.27 38.69 -8.46
C LEU A 59 3.65 40.18 -8.52
N ALA A 60 4.16 40.70 -7.41
CA ALA A 60 4.74 42.04 -7.38
C ALA A 60 6.00 42.10 -8.27
N ALA A 61 6.24 43.25 -8.90
CA ALA A 61 7.30 43.45 -9.88
C ALA A 61 8.70 43.64 -9.28
N GLU A 62 8.80 43.74 -7.95
CA GLU A 62 10.04 43.96 -7.21
C GLU A 62 10.17 42.88 -6.12
N ASP A 63 11.39 42.39 -5.91
CA ASP A 63 11.82 41.34 -4.98
C ASP A 63 11.56 39.88 -5.41
N THR A 64 12.39 39.37 -6.32
CA THR A 64 12.82 37.97 -6.23
C THR A 64 14.15 37.92 -5.49
N PRO A 65 14.22 37.31 -4.29
CA PRO A 65 15.50 37.02 -3.66
C PRO A 65 16.36 36.15 -4.57
N ASP A 66 17.67 36.37 -4.55
CA ASP A 66 18.67 35.44 -5.09
C ASP A 66 18.31 34.00 -4.72
N HIS A 67 18.29 33.10 -5.71
CA HIS A 67 17.83 31.71 -5.61
C HIS A 67 18.55 30.82 -4.57
N ALA A 68 19.52 31.36 -3.80
CA ALA A 68 20.48 30.56 -3.06
C ALA A 68 20.21 30.43 -1.54
N GLU A 69 19.49 31.34 -0.88
CA GLU A 69 19.55 31.39 0.60
C GLU A 69 18.24 31.62 1.38
N HIS A 70 17.04 31.59 0.78
CA HIS A 70 15.79 31.85 1.53
C HIS A 70 14.79 30.67 1.48
N PRO A 71 14.29 30.19 2.64
CA PRO A 71 13.15 29.27 2.70
C PRO A 71 11.88 30.05 2.29
N GLY A 72 11.45 29.91 1.04
CA GLY A 72 10.30 30.67 0.52
C GLY A 72 10.27 30.90 -0.99
N THR A 73 11.22 30.38 -1.77
CA THR A 73 11.20 30.49 -3.23
C THR A 73 9.90 29.90 -3.81
N LEU A 74 9.12 30.73 -4.49
CA LEU A 74 7.93 30.32 -5.24
C LEU A 74 8.30 29.24 -6.26
N GLN A 75 7.88 28.01 -5.96
CA GLN A 75 8.08 26.82 -6.80
C GLN A 75 6.81 25.98 -6.77
N ILE A 76 6.62 25.11 -7.76
CA ILE A 76 5.48 24.18 -7.80
C ILE A 76 5.45 23.34 -6.52
N GLY A 77 4.28 23.28 -5.88
CA GLY A 77 4.04 22.61 -4.62
C GLY A 77 4.39 23.43 -3.36
N ALA A 78 4.92 24.64 -3.49
CA ALA A 78 5.06 25.55 -2.35
C ALA A 78 3.68 26.00 -1.85
N LEU A 79 3.55 26.19 -0.53
CA LEU A 79 2.34 26.77 0.06
C LEU A 79 2.47 28.29 0.16
N VAL A 80 1.39 28.98 -0.15
CA VAL A 80 1.19 30.41 0.06
C VAL A 80 -0.05 30.60 0.92
N LYS A 81 -0.17 31.76 1.56
CA LYS A 81 -1.32 32.09 2.40
C LYS A 81 -2.03 33.35 1.92
N MET A 82 -3.34 33.33 2.00
CA MET A 82 -4.25 34.42 1.62
C MET A 82 -5.16 34.71 2.81
N ARG A 83 -5.19 35.96 3.26
CA ARG A 83 -6.02 36.36 4.40
C ARG A 83 -7.42 36.66 3.91
N THR A 84 -8.40 35.91 4.41
CA THR A 84 -9.83 36.19 4.23
C THR A 84 -10.34 36.95 5.47
N PRO A 85 -11.58 37.45 5.48
CA PRO A 85 -12.12 38.17 6.63
C PRO A 85 -12.13 37.37 7.94
N GLU A 86 -12.26 36.03 7.86
CA GLU A 86 -12.43 35.17 9.03
C GLU A 86 -11.33 34.11 9.17
N THR A 87 -10.62 33.76 8.08
CA THR A 87 -9.68 32.63 8.07
C THR A 87 -8.40 32.94 7.29
N MET A 88 -7.35 32.18 7.56
CA MET A 88 -6.16 32.13 6.72
C MET A 88 -6.27 30.95 5.76
N VAL A 89 -6.46 31.22 4.48
CA VAL A 89 -6.51 30.21 3.43
C VAL A 89 -5.12 29.89 2.95
N PHE A 90 -4.81 28.60 2.82
CA PHE A 90 -3.57 28.11 2.23
C PHE A 90 -3.84 27.60 0.82
N GLY A 91 -3.07 28.13 -0.12
CA GLY A 91 -3.03 27.70 -1.51
C GLY A 91 -1.70 27.04 -1.82
N MET A 92 -1.71 26.03 -2.67
CA MET A 92 -0.50 25.39 -3.19
C MET A 92 -0.23 25.90 -4.61
N VAL A 93 1.03 26.23 -4.91
CA VAL A 93 1.45 26.64 -6.25
C VAL A 93 1.31 25.46 -7.22
N SER A 94 0.41 25.58 -8.19
CA SER A 94 0.19 24.58 -9.24
C SER A 94 0.91 24.92 -10.53
N GLY A 95 1.15 26.21 -10.80
CA GLY A 95 1.75 26.68 -12.05
C GLY A 95 2.40 28.06 -11.91
N LEU A 96 3.41 28.31 -12.74
CA LEU A 96 4.15 29.58 -12.82
C LEU A 96 4.29 29.96 -14.29
N SER A 97 3.92 31.18 -14.68
CA SER A 97 4.02 31.61 -16.08
C SER A 97 4.30 33.11 -16.23
N ILE A 98 4.92 33.45 -17.36
CA ILE A 98 5.09 34.81 -17.85
C ILE A 98 4.38 34.86 -19.21
N PRO A 99 3.10 35.26 -19.27
CA PRO A 99 2.31 35.18 -20.50
C PRO A 99 2.87 36.05 -21.63
N ILE A 100 3.51 37.18 -21.29
CA ILE A 100 4.16 38.08 -22.24
C ILE A 100 5.58 38.33 -21.73
N PRO A 101 6.57 37.53 -22.18
CA PRO A 101 7.97 37.72 -21.81
C PRO A 101 8.51 39.04 -22.34
N GLY A 102 9.33 39.72 -21.54
CA GLY A 102 10.02 40.92 -21.98
C GLY A 102 11.02 40.60 -23.08
N GLN A 103 11.19 41.49 -24.06
CA GLN A 103 12.24 41.36 -25.08
C GLN A 103 13.59 41.88 -24.60
N SER A 104 13.61 42.62 -23.49
CA SER A 104 14.82 43.15 -22.86
C SER A 104 14.81 42.93 -21.34
N PRO A 105 15.98 42.86 -20.69
CA PRO A 105 16.08 42.66 -19.23
C PRO A 105 15.41 43.76 -18.40
N ASP A 106 15.19 44.94 -18.99
CA ASP A 106 14.63 46.13 -18.32
C ASP A 106 13.09 46.23 -18.46
N GLU A 107 12.46 45.34 -19.23
CA GLU A 107 11.01 45.32 -19.38
C GLU A 107 10.34 44.64 -18.18
N THR A 108 9.33 45.31 -17.61
CA THR A 108 8.55 44.75 -16.51
C THR A 108 7.71 43.58 -17.00
N GLU A 109 8.09 42.36 -16.58
CA GLU A 109 7.36 41.14 -16.91
C GLU A 109 6.15 40.95 -16.01
N MET A 110 5.01 40.64 -16.63
CA MET A 110 3.84 40.18 -15.88
C MET A 110 4.08 38.73 -15.45
N ARG A 111 4.20 38.48 -14.15
CA ARG A 111 4.41 37.13 -13.60
C ARG A 111 3.14 36.64 -12.94
N ILE A 112 2.65 35.49 -13.38
CA ILE A 112 1.41 34.88 -12.91
C ILE A 112 1.72 33.59 -12.15
N VAL A 113 1.03 33.41 -11.04
CA VAL A 113 1.03 32.17 -10.27
C VAL A 113 -0.37 31.59 -10.26
N GLU A 114 -0.46 30.32 -10.61
CA GLU A 114 -1.66 29.51 -10.42
C GLU A 114 -1.56 28.81 -9.07
N LEU A 115 -2.62 28.97 -8.28
CA LEU A 115 -2.73 28.48 -6.93
C LEU A 115 -3.95 27.58 -6.84
N GLU A 116 -3.81 26.52 -6.05
CA GLU A 116 -4.88 25.61 -5.75
C GLU A 116 -5.17 25.61 -4.25
N MET A 117 -6.38 25.99 -3.87
CA MET A 117 -6.77 26.07 -2.47
C MET A 117 -6.79 24.68 -1.84
N VAL A 118 -6.09 24.52 -0.72
CA VAL A 118 -5.92 23.23 -0.05
C VAL A 118 -6.70 23.17 1.26
N GLY A 119 -6.66 24.25 2.03
CA GLY A 119 -7.32 24.31 3.32
C GLY A 119 -7.18 25.65 4.00
N GLU A 120 -7.62 25.71 5.25
CA GLU A 120 -7.59 26.93 6.05
C GLU A 120 -7.13 26.68 7.48
N ALA A 121 -6.59 27.72 8.10
CA ALA A 121 -6.41 27.81 9.54
C ALA A 121 -7.23 28.98 10.09
N VAL A 122 -7.83 28.77 11.25
CA VAL A 122 -8.59 29.81 11.94
C VAL A 122 -7.77 30.29 13.13
N GLU A 123 -7.63 31.61 13.27
CA GLU A 123 -7.08 32.19 14.50
C GLU A 123 -8.19 32.13 15.56
N GLY A 124 -8.01 31.34 16.61
CA GLY A 124 -8.99 31.26 17.70
C GLY A 124 -9.10 32.60 18.45
N ALA A 125 -10.29 32.93 18.93
CA ALA A 125 -10.56 34.16 19.69
C ALA A 125 -9.67 34.34 20.95
N ASP A 126 -9.11 33.23 21.46
CA ASP A 126 -8.25 33.19 22.64
C ASP A 126 -6.75 33.30 22.31
N GLY A 127 -6.38 33.53 21.04
CA GLY A 127 -5.00 33.53 20.56
C GLY A 127 -4.37 32.14 20.42
N LYS A 128 -5.14 31.06 20.60
CA LYS A 128 -4.71 29.68 20.30
C LYS A 128 -4.96 29.37 18.82
N ALA A 129 -3.94 28.87 18.13
CA ALA A 129 -4.05 28.43 16.76
C ALA A 129 -4.99 27.21 16.66
N ILE A 130 -6.07 27.31 15.88
CA ILE A 130 -6.93 26.16 15.59
C ILE A 130 -6.20 25.29 14.56
N PRO A 131 -6.20 23.95 14.71
CA PRO A 131 -5.53 23.05 13.77
C PRO A 131 -6.00 23.29 12.33
N PHE A 132 -5.05 23.18 11.40
CA PHE A 132 -5.32 23.26 9.97
C PHE A 132 -6.41 22.28 9.58
N ARG A 133 -7.36 22.73 8.75
CA ARG A 133 -8.43 21.88 8.21
C ARG A 133 -8.39 21.89 6.69
N ARG A 134 -8.77 20.77 6.10
CA ARG A 134 -8.96 20.64 4.66
C ARG A 134 -10.20 21.37 4.20
N GLY A 135 -10.13 21.91 2.99
CA GLY A 135 -11.21 22.71 2.43
C GLY A 135 -11.23 24.12 3.01
N VAL A 136 -11.96 25.00 2.33
CA VAL A 136 -11.98 26.43 2.60
C VAL A 136 -13.41 26.85 2.86
N SER A 137 -13.65 27.56 3.97
CA SER A 137 -14.97 28.08 4.32
C SER A 137 -15.28 29.37 3.57
N PHE A 138 -14.25 30.19 3.32
CA PHE A 138 -14.35 31.46 2.61
C PHE A 138 -13.31 31.55 1.50
N CYS A 139 -13.75 31.65 0.25
CA CYS A 139 -12.81 31.88 -0.85
C CYS A 139 -12.21 33.29 -0.77
N PRO A 140 -10.94 33.47 -1.17
CA PRO A 140 -10.35 34.79 -1.32
C PRO A 140 -11.11 35.61 -2.38
N ALA A 141 -11.12 36.92 -2.22
CA ALA A 141 -11.72 37.87 -3.15
C ALA A 141 -10.69 38.43 -4.14
N LEU A 142 -11.19 39.03 -5.23
CA LEU A 142 -10.34 39.75 -6.17
C LEU A 142 -9.65 40.93 -5.48
N GLY A 143 -8.34 41.03 -5.64
CA GLY A 143 -7.51 42.06 -5.02
C GLY A 143 -6.94 41.68 -3.66
N ASP A 144 -7.34 40.55 -3.07
CA ASP A 144 -6.77 40.08 -1.81
C ASP A 144 -5.26 39.82 -1.94
N ASP A 145 -4.53 40.10 -0.86
CA ASP A 145 -3.08 39.96 -0.85
C ASP A 145 -2.66 38.49 -0.68
N VAL A 146 -1.62 38.11 -1.42
CA VAL A 146 -1.00 36.79 -1.34
C VAL A 146 0.35 36.93 -0.64
N TYR A 147 0.59 36.09 0.36
CA TYR A 147 1.79 36.10 1.17
C TYR A 147 2.55 34.77 1.07
N ALA A 148 3.87 34.84 1.14
CA ALA A 148 4.69 33.66 1.33
C ALA A 148 4.40 33.01 2.70
N THR A 149 4.51 31.68 2.77
CA THR A 149 4.47 30.96 4.06
C THR A 149 5.84 31.00 4.71
N ASN A 150 5.86 31.18 6.03
CA ASN A 150 7.06 31.05 6.85
C ASN A 150 7.14 29.66 7.50
N GLN A 151 8.24 29.38 8.20
CA GLN A 151 8.43 28.07 8.83
C GLN A 151 7.38 27.75 9.92
N GLU A 152 6.83 28.75 10.61
CA GLU A 152 5.77 28.54 11.61
C GLU A 152 4.45 28.14 10.93
N ASP A 153 4.09 28.79 9.83
CA ASP A 153 2.93 28.44 9.01
C ASP A 153 3.02 26.99 8.53
N LEU A 154 4.17 26.62 7.95
CA LEU A 154 4.39 25.26 7.45
C LEU A 154 4.40 24.22 8.57
N ARG A 155 4.98 24.54 9.73
CA ARG A 155 4.92 23.68 10.92
C ARG A 155 3.49 23.47 11.41
N HIS A 156 2.60 24.45 11.22
CA HIS A 156 1.18 24.31 11.56
C HIS A 156 0.43 23.42 10.57
N VAL A 157 0.68 23.58 9.26
CA VAL A 157 0.04 22.77 8.21
C VAL A 157 0.53 21.32 8.23
N TYR A 158 1.85 21.12 8.38
CA TYR A 158 2.50 19.80 8.42
C TYR A 158 2.73 19.30 9.85
N ALA A 159 2.06 19.90 10.83
CA ALA A 159 2.09 19.43 12.21
C ALA A 159 1.70 17.95 12.27
N ARG A 160 2.20 17.25 13.29
CA ARG A 160 1.69 15.90 13.60
C ARG A 160 0.16 16.02 13.78
N PRO A 161 -0.64 15.27 13.02
CA PRO A 161 -2.09 15.29 13.19
C PRO A 161 -2.49 14.88 14.62
N ASP A 162 -3.58 15.45 15.14
CA ASP A 162 -4.17 15.07 16.44
C ASP A 162 -4.97 13.75 16.35
N VAL A 163 -4.46 12.82 15.54
CA VAL A 163 -4.99 11.46 15.31
C VAL A 163 -3.81 10.48 15.29
N ALA A 164 -4.12 9.17 15.37
CA ALA A 164 -3.11 8.13 15.23
C ALA A 164 -2.32 8.34 13.94
N SER A 165 -1.03 8.62 14.06
CA SER A 165 -0.21 9.10 12.96
C SER A 165 1.21 8.54 13.00
N ALA A 166 1.77 8.31 11.81
CA ALA A 166 3.11 7.76 11.64
C ALA A 166 3.96 8.65 10.71
N ARG A 167 5.21 8.90 11.09
CA ARG A 167 6.18 9.62 10.24
C ARG A 167 6.74 8.65 9.22
N ILE A 168 6.68 9.02 7.94
CA ILE A 168 7.15 8.17 6.82
C ILE A 168 8.32 8.80 6.05
N GLY A 169 8.69 10.04 6.37
CA GLY A 169 9.68 10.78 5.60
C GLY A 169 9.75 12.27 5.94
N THR A 170 10.15 13.05 4.94
CA THR A 170 10.25 14.51 5.00
C THR A 170 9.59 15.16 3.79
N ILE A 171 9.17 16.40 3.95
CA ILE A 171 8.62 17.21 2.85
C ILE A 171 9.75 17.56 1.87
N TYR A 172 9.48 17.53 0.56
CA TYR A 172 10.52 17.77 -0.46
C TYR A 172 11.01 19.22 -0.44
N GLN A 173 10.08 20.18 -0.29
CA GLN A 173 10.38 21.61 -0.30
C GLN A 173 11.17 22.05 0.93
N ASP A 174 10.98 21.38 2.08
CA ASP A 174 11.72 21.64 3.32
C ASP A 174 11.94 20.32 4.07
N GLN A 175 13.17 19.80 4.01
CA GLN A 175 13.55 18.53 4.62
C GLN A 175 13.57 18.57 6.15
N SER A 176 13.48 19.76 6.78
CA SER A 176 13.32 19.87 8.23
C SER A 176 11.90 19.51 8.69
N LEU A 177 10.93 19.51 7.77
CA LEU A 177 9.54 19.20 8.06
C LEU A 177 9.26 17.70 7.87
N PRO A 178 8.65 17.03 8.87
CA PRO A 178 8.28 15.63 8.77
C PRO A 178 7.06 15.42 7.86
N ALA A 179 7.05 14.32 7.12
CA ALA A 179 5.87 13.83 6.42
C ALA A 179 5.15 12.78 7.28
N PHE A 180 3.91 13.06 7.66
CA PHE A 180 3.06 12.16 8.45
C PHE A 180 1.93 11.58 7.61
N ILE A 181 1.52 10.36 7.96
CA ILE A 181 0.26 9.75 7.54
C ILE A 181 -0.67 9.61 8.74
N ALA A 182 -1.96 9.83 8.51
CA ALA A 182 -3.04 9.48 9.45
C ALA A 182 -3.37 7.99 9.26
N ILE A 183 -3.08 7.18 10.28
CA ILE A 183 -3.10 5.71 10.19
C ILE A 183 -4.53 5.21 9.91
N ASP A 184 -5.50 5.67 10.68
CA ASP A 184 -6.89 5.21 10.57
C ASP A 184 -7.55 5.68 9.27
N ASP A 185 -7.23 6.88 8.78
CA ASP A 185 -7.72 7.36 7.48
C ASP A 185 -7.07 6.64 6.31
N LEU A 186 -5.77 6.34 6.41
CA LEU A 186 -5.04 5.58 5.40
C LEU A 186 -5.56 4.14 5.31
N LEU A 187 -5.62 3.44 6.44
CA LEU A 187 -6.04 2.04 6.49
C LEU A 187 -7.55 1.92 6.31
N GLY A 188 -8.33 2.84 6.84
CA GLY A 188 -9.79 2.80 6.76
C GLY A 188 -10.36 3.02 5.36
N LYS A 189 -9.58 3.46 4.36
CA LYS A 189 -10.09 3.81 3.02
C LYS A 189 -9.22 3.29 1.86
N HIS A 190 -8.43 2.24 2.13
CA HIS A 190 -7.46 1.65 1.19
C HIS A 190 -6.42 2.66 0.67
N PHE A 191 -5.29 2.16 0.21
CA PHE A 191 -4.28 3.01 -0.40
C PHE A 191 -3.51 2.31 -1.50
N ALA A 192 -2.87 3.10 -2.36
CA ALA A 192 -2.09 2.60 -3.48
C ALA A 192 -0.68 3.21 -3.49
N ILE A 193 0.30 2.41 -3.89
CA ILE A 193 1.67 2.82 -4.15
C ILE A 193 1.99 2.48 -5.60
N LEU A 194 2.16 3.52 -6.41
CA LEU A 194 2.25 3.41 -7.86
C LEU A 194 3.58 3.97 -8.34
N GLY A 195 4.23 3.30 -9.31
CA GLY A 195 5.49 3.80 -9.87
C GLY A 195 6.26 2.77 -10.68
N THR A 196 7.16 3.22 -11.55
CA THR A 196 7.94 2.32 -12.39
C THR A 196 8.92 1.44 -11.59
N THR A 197 9.48 0.41 -12.23
CA THR A 197 10.52 -0.43 -11.62
C THR A 197 11.71 0.44 -11.18
N GLY A 198 12.21 0.25 -9.96
CA GLY A 198 13.31 1.05 -9.41
C GLY A 198 12.95 2.45 -8.91
N SER A 199 11.67 2.83 -8.88
CA SER A 199 11.22 4.08 -8.24
C SER A 199 11.30 4.03 -6.70
N GLY A 200 11.30 2.83 -6.12
CA GLY A 200 11.36 2.60 -4.67
C GLY A 200 10.07 2.06 -4.04
N LYS A 201 9.11 1.54 -4.82
CA LYS A 201 7.81 1.02 -4.33
C LYS A 201 7.94 0.08 -3.13
N SER A 202 8.74 -0.98 -3.24
CA SER A 202 8.89 -1.97 -2.17
C SER A 202 9.49 -1.33 -0.91
N CYS A 203 10.42 -0.37 -1.08
CA CYS A 203 10.96 0.40 0.04
C CYS A 203 9.88 1.30 0.68
N ALA A 204 9.02 1.95 -0.12
CA ALA A 204 7.91 2.76 0.39
C ALA A 204 6.92 1.91 1.19
N VAL A 205 6.56 0.72 0.71
CA VAL A 205 5.75 -0.27 1.45
C VAL A 205 6.42 -0.58 2.79
N ALA A 206 7.71 -0.93 2.77
CA ALA A 206 8.45 -1.26 3.98
C ALA A 206 8.49 -0.08 4.98
N THR A 207 8.75 1.14 4.50
CA THR A 207 8.78 2.34 5.33
C THR A 207 7.42 2.62 5.96
N ILE A 208 6.33 2.56 5.19
CA ILE A 208 4.97 2.78 5.69
C ILE A 208 4.60 1.72 6.73
N LEU A 209 4.80 0.43 6.43
CA LEU A 209 4.44 -0.66 7.34
C LEU A 209 5.26 -0.60 8.64
N ARG A 210 6.57 -0.32 8.58
CA ARG A 210 7.39 -0.17 9.79
C ARG A 210 6.98 1.05 10.62
N ALA A 211 6.66 2.16 9.97
CA ALA A 211 6.23 3.38 10.66
C ALA A 211 4.90 3.16 11.42
N ILE A 212 3.99 2.36 10.86
CA ILE A 212 2.73 1.97 11.51
C ILE A 212 2.99 0.96 12.63
N LEU A 213 3.63 -0.17 12.32
CA LEU A 213 3.77 -1.31 13.24
C LEU A 213 4.72 -1.06 14.41
N SER A 214 5.66 -0.11 14.29
CA SER A 214 6.48 0.32 15.43
C SER A 214 5.66 0.99 16.54
N GLN A 215 4.51 1.56 16.21
CA GLN A 215 3.55 2.14 17.18
C GLN A 215 2.40 1.18 17.49
N HIS A 216 2.14 0.21 16.62
CA HIS A 216 1.03 -0.75 16.70
C HIS A 216 1.53 -2.19 16.48
N PRO A 217 2.23 -2.79 17.45
CA PRO A 217 2.91 -4.09 17.28
C PRO A 217 1.95 -5.28 17.16
N GLU A 218 0.70 -5.13 17.58
CA GLU A 218 -0.37 -6.14 17.47
C GLU A 218 -1.18 -6.00 16.17
N GLY A 219 -0.64 -5.33 15.15
CA GLY A 219 -1.29 -5.22 13.85
C GLY A 219 -1.37 -6.58 13.12
N HIS A 220 -2.31 -6.70 12.19
CA HIS A 220 -2.47 -7.90 11.37
C HIS A 220 -2.27 -7.55 9.89
N VAL A 221 -1.11 -7.91 9.33
CA VAL A 221 -0.75 -7.60 7.94
C VAL A 221 -0.50 -8.88 7.17
N LEU A 222 -1.17 -9.03 6.03
CA LEU A 222 -0.94 -10.11 5.08
C LEU A 222 -0.35 -9.54 3.79
N LEU A 223 0.89 -9.91 3.47
CA LEU A 223 1.61 -9.42 2.30
C LEU A 223 1.75 -10.53 1.26
N LEU A 224 1.19 -10.30 0.07
CA LEU A 224 1.35 -11.16 -1.10
C LEU A 224 2.63 -10.77 -1.83
N ASP A 225 3.69 -11.58 -1.74
CA ASP A 225 5.01 -11.28 -2.30
C ASP A 225 5.27 -12.10 -3.58
N ILE A 226 5.16 -11.49 -4.76
CA ILE A 226 5.37 -12.19 -6.04
C ILE A 226 6.86 -12.36 -6.34
N HIS A 227 7.71 -11.49 -5.81
CA HIS A 227 9.12 -11.40 -6.18
C HIS A 227 10.09 -11.86 -5.09
N ASN A 228 9.57 -12.21 -3.91
CA ASN A 228 10.36 -12.59 -2.72
C ASN A 228 11.34 -11.49 -2.31
N GLU A 229 10.83 -10.25 -2.24
CA GLU A 229 11.63 -9.08 -1.87
C GLU A 229 11.54 -8.74 -0.37
N TYR A 230 10.42 -9.07 0.29
CA TYR A 230 10.10 -8.53 1.61
C TYR A 230 10.60 -9.37 2.79
N GLY A 231 10.93 -10.64 2.59
CA GLY A 231 11.40 -11.52 3.66
C GLY A 231 12.61 -10.96 4.41
N HIS A 232 13.57 -10.35 3.69
CA HIS A 232 14.71 -9.66 4.32
C HIS A 232 14.30 -8.36 5.01
N ALA A 233 13.36 -7.61 4.42
CA ALA A 233 12.91 -6.32 4.93
C ALA A 233 12.21 -6.40 6.29
N PHE A 234 11.67 -7.57 6.67
CA PHE A 234 10.89 -7.78 7.88
C PHE A 234 11.33 -9.03 8.67
N ALA A 235 12.58 -9.46 8.54
CA ALA A 235 13.08 -10.69 9.17
C ALA A 235 12.89 -10.72 10.71
N ASP A 236 12.83 -9.56 11.35
CA ASP A 236 12.62 -9.34 12.79
C ASP A 236 11.14 -9.38 13.22
N CYS A 237 10.19 -9.15 12.31
CA CYS A 237 8.78 -8.94 12.68
C CYS A 237 7.77 -9.59 11.71
N ALA A 238 8.21 -10.50 10.83
CA ALA A 238 7.35 -11.23 9.91
C ALA A 238 7.50 -12.75 10.03
N GLU A 239 6.41 -13.44 9.72
CA GLU A 239 6.38 -14.87 9.45
C GLU A 239 6.38 -15.09 7.94
N LEU A 240 7.39 -15.83 7.43
CA LEU A 240 7.55 -16.09 6.01
C LEU A 240 6.97 -17.46 5.65
N LEU A 241 5.93 -17.45 4.83
CA LEU A 241 5.27 -18.64 4.31
C LEU A 241 5.66 -18.82 2.84
N GLY A 242 6.66 -19.65 2.59
CA GLY A 242 7.09 -20.03 1.25
C GLY A 242 6.46 -21.34 0.77
N PRO A 243 6.76 -21.79 -0.46
CA PRO A 243 6.11 -22.96 -1.07
C PRO A 243 6.24 -24.28 -0.30
N SER A 244 7.22 -24.37 0.61
CA SER A 244 7.45 -25.56 1.43
C SER A 244 6.82 -25.51 2.83
N THR A 245 6.50 -24.31 3.32
CA THR A 245 5.90 -24.07 4.64
C THR A 245 4.43 -23.69 4.54
N LEU A 246 4.03 -23.09 3.42
CA LEU A 246 2.65 -22.79 3.08
C LEU A 246 1.83 -24.08 3.00
N LYS A 247 0.69 -24.08 3.69
CA LYS A 247 -0.32 -25.13 3.62
C LYS A 247 -1.65 -24.48 3.31
N LEU A 248 -2.18 -24.74 2.13
CA LEU A 248 -3.48 -24.26 1.68
C LEU A 248 -4.26 -25.44 1.12
N PRO A 249 -4.81 -26.32 1.99
CA PRO A 249 -5.48 -27.52 1.57
C PRO A 249 -6.58 -27.24 0.54
N TYR A 250 -6.68 -28.10 -0.47
CA TYR A 250 -7.63 -27.93 -1.58
C TYR A 250 -9.10 -27.81 -1.12
N TRP A 251 -9.45 -28.35 0.04
CA TRP A 251 -10.83 -28.31 0.56
C TRP A 251 -11.25 -26.92 1.06
N LEU A 252 -10.28 -26.00 1.25
CA LEU A 252 -10.57 -24.59 1.49
C LEU A 252 -11.01 -23.84 0.23
N LEU A 253 -10.73 -24.37 -0.97
CA LEU A 253 -11.08 -23.73 -2.24
C LEU A 253 -12.60 -23.64 -2.39
N SER A 254 -13.07 -22.51 -2.91
CA SER A 254 -14.43 -22.42 -3.45
C SER A 254 -14.54 -23.33 -4.68
N PHE A 255 -15.77 -23.64 -5.08
CA PHE A 255 -15.99 -24.45 -6.27
C PHE A 255 -15.47 -23.74 -7.54
N ASP A 256 -15.58 -22.41 -7.61
CA ASP A 256 -15.02 -21.61 -8.69
C ASP A 256 -13.49 -21.66 -8.75
N GLU A 257 -12.82 -21.67 -7.60
CA GLU A 257 -11.37 -21.83 -7.49
C GLU A 257 -10.93 -23.26 -7.86
N LEU A 258 -11.62 -24.28 -7.36
CA LEU A 258 -11.33 -25.67 -7.64
C LEU A 258 -11.48 -26.01 -9.13
N ARG A 259 -12.57 -25.55 -9.76
CA ARG A 259 -12.83 -25.85 -11.18
C ARG A 259 -11.79 -25.21 -12.09
N GLU A 260 -11.21 -24.07 -11.74
CA GLU A 260 -10.15 -23.44 -12.56
C GLU A 260 -8.89 -24.32 -12.60
N ILE A 261 -8.60 -25.06 -11.53
CA ILE A 261 -7.45 -25.96 -11.46
C ILE A 261 -7.74 -27.30 -12.15
N VAL A 262 -8.95 -27.85 -11.92
CA VAL A 262 -9.33 -29.22 -12.26
C VAL A 262 -9.97 -29.34 -13.65
N VAL A 263 -10.68 -28.33 -14.14
CA VAL A 263 -11.39 -28.38 -15.43
C VAL A 263 -10.53 -27.72 -16.50
N GLU A 264 -10.18 -28.47 -17.54
CA GLU A 264 -9.42 -27.93 -18.67
C GLU A 264 -10.27 -26.99 -19.53
N ARG A 265 -9.61 -26.03 -20.21
CA ARG A 265 -10.26 -25.08 -21.12
C ARG A 265 -10.57 -25.76 -22.47
N VAL A 266 -11.59 -26.61 -22.50
CA VAL A 266 -12.07 -27.34 -23.69
C VAL A 266 -13.47 -26.87 -24.11
N GLU A 267 -13.83 -27.15 -25.38
CA GLU A 267 -15.21 -27.00 -25.85
C GLU A 267 -16.14 -27.92 -25.03
N ASN A 268 -17.28 -27.40 -24.56
CA ASN A 268 -18.26 -28.11 -23.72
C ASN A 268 -17.84 -28.41 -22.26
N ARG A 269 -17.10 -27.49 -21.61
CA ARG A 269 -16.68 -27.60 -20.20
C ARG A 269 -17.82 -27.71 -19.17
N GLU A 270 -19.05 -27.34 -19.51
CA GLU A 270 -20.19 -27.30 -18.56
C GLU A 270 -20.57 -28.69 -18.04
N ALA A 271 -20.35 -29.74 -18.85
CA ALA A 271 -20.51 -31.12 -18.42
C ALA A 271 -19.47 -31.49 -17.34
N ASP A 272 -18.19 -31.22 -17.62
CA ASP A 272 -17.08 -31.45 -16.67
C ASP A 272 -17.33 -30.71 -15.35
N VAL A 273 -17.77 -29.45 -15.39
CA VAL A 273 -18.12 -28.65 -14.21
C VAL A 273 -19.27 -29.28 -13.42
N SER A 274 -20.34 -29.71 -14.08
CA SER A 274 -21.51 -30.29 -13.41
C SER A 274 -21.17 -31.62 -12.70
N ILE A 275 -20.38 -32.47 -13.36
CA ILE A 275 -19.91 -33.75 -12.81
C ILE A 275 -19.01 -33.50 -11.59
N LEU A 276 -18.03 -32.60 -11.73
CA LEU A 276 -17.11 -32.26 -10.64
C LEU A 276 -17.88 -31.71 -9.43
N LYS A 277 -18.88 -30.84 -9.65
CA LYS A 277 -19.68 -30.26 -8.57
C LYS A 277 -20.41 -31.33 -7.75
N ALA A 278 -21.09 -32.25 -8.43
CA ALA A 278 -21.81 -33.33 -7.76
C ALA A 278 -20.85 -34.24 -6.96
N ALA A 279 -19.72 -34.61 -7.55
CA ALA A 279 -18.72 -35.47 -6.91
C ALA A 279 -18.11 -34.81 -5.65
N VAL A 280 -17.82 -33.51 -5.70
CA VAL A 280 -17.29 -32.76 -4.53
C VAL A 280 -18.32 -32.67 -3.40
N ILE A 281 -19.59 -32.39 -3.72
CA ILE A 281 -20.65 -32.32 -2.71
C ILE A 281 -20.82 -33.69 -2.03
N HIS A 282 -20.86 -34.77 -2.81
CA HIS A 282 -20.97 -36.13 -2.25
C HIS A 282 -19.74 -36.53 -1.44
N ALA A 283 -18.52 -36.15 -1.85
CA ALA A 283 -17.31 -36.39 -1.06
C ALA A 283 -17.33 -35.64 0.28
N LYS A 284 -17.82 -34.39 0.31
CA LYS A 284 -18.01 -33.62 1.56
C LYS A 284 -19.03 -34.27 2.49
N GLN A 285 -20.13 -34.77 1.93
CA GLN A 285 -21.15 -35.50 2.69
C GLN A 285 -20.58 -36.79 3.27
N ASP A 286 -19.86 -37.58 2.48
CA ASP A 286 -19.28 -38.86 2.92
C ASP A 286 -18.25 -38.67 4.04
N PHE A 287 -17.40 -37.64 3.94
CA PHE A 287 -16.41 -37.34 4.99
C PHE A 287 -17.06 -37.01 6.34
N ASN A 288 -18.24 -36.39 6.32
CA ASN A 288 -18.91 -35.90 7.53
C ASN A 288 -20.01 -36.83 8.07
N LYS A 289 -20.33 -37.92 7.36
CA LYS A 289 -21.27 -38.95 7.85
C LYS A 289 -20.79 -39.66 9.12
N ASP A 290 -19.48 -39.65 9.37
CA ASP A 290 -18.84 -40.24 10.56
C ASP A 290 -18.59 -39.21 11.69
N GLY A 291 -19.02 -37.95 11.52
CA GLY A 291 -18.82 -36.84 12.47
C GLY A 291 -19.97 -36.65 13.46
N ASP A 292 -19.73 -35.86 14.51
CA ASP A 292 -20.68 -35.54 15.60
C ASP A 292 -21.85 -34.68 15.09
N GLY A 293 -22.83 -35.29 14.41
CA GLY A 293 -24.25 -34.86 14.37
C GLY A 293 -24.64 -33.43 13.95
N GLU A 294 -23.71 -32.54 13.62
CA GLU A 294 -24.03 -31.16 13.23
C GLU A 294 -24.52 -31.11 11.78
N GLU A 295 -25.70 -30.50 11.59
CA GLU A 295 -26.28 -30.28 10.27
C GLU A 295 -25.52 -29.17 9.53
N PHE A 296 -24.42 -29.52 8.87
CA PHE A 296 -23.75 -28.59 7.96
C PHE A 296 -24.59 -28.38 6.71
N PHE A 297 -24.75 -27.12 6.29
CA PHE A 297 -25.25 -26.83 4.94
C PHE A 297 -24.15 -27.20 3.92
N PHE A 298 -24.28 -28.37 3.30
CA PHE A 298 -23.32 -28.84 2.31
C PHE A 298 -23.54 -28.11 0.97
N SER A 299 -22.71 -27.11 0.73
CA SER A 299 -22.58 -26.45 -0.57
C SER A 299 -21.21 -26.77 -1.18
N GLY A 300 -21.05 -26.51 -2.48
CA GLY A 300 -19.74 -26.61 -3.14
C GLY A 300 -18.68 -25.73 -2.47
N ASP A 301 -19.09 -24.63 -1.84
CA ASP A 301 -18.22 -23.60 -1.28
C ASP A 301 -18.02 -23.69 0.24
N SER A 302 -18.70 -24.63 0.92
CA SER A 302 -18.54 -24.82 2.37
C SER A 302 -17.12 -25.33 2.66
N PRO A 303 -16.32 -24.68 3.53
CA PRO A 303 -14.91 -25.02 3.78
C PRO A 303 -14.77 -26.26 4.69
N ILE A 304 -15.39 -27.36 4.26
CA ILE A 304 -15.45 -28.63 5.00
C ILE A 304 -14.40 -29.57 4.37
N PRO A 305 -13.55 -30.23 5.16
CA PRO A 305 -12.61 -31.22 4.65
C PRO A 305 -13.30 -32.37 3.91
N TYR A 306 -12.66 -32.86 2.85
CA TYR A 306 -13.11 -34.05 2.11
C TYR A 306 -11.92 -34.70 1.42
N ARG A 307 -12.02 -35.98 1.08
CA ARG A 307 -10.93 -36.71 0.39
C ARG A 307 -11.10 -36.62 -1.12
N LEU A 308 -10.02 -36.29 -1.83
CA LEU A 308 -10.01 -36.39 -3.30
C LEU A 308 -10.21 -37.82 -3.81
N SER A 309 -9.81 -38.84 -3.04
CA SER A 309 -10.11 -40.23 -3.38
C SER A 309 -11.61 -40.51 -3.44
N ASP A 310 -12.40 -39.85 -2.58
CA ASP A 310 -13.86 -39.96 -2.61
C ASP A 310 -14.45 -39.21 -3.81
N VAL A 311 -13.88 -38.05 -4.18
CA VAL A 311 -14.26 -37.34 -5.42
C VAL A 311 -14.04 -38.25 -6.63
N VAL A 312 -12.85 -38.85 -6.75
CA VAL A 312 -12.52 -39.77 -7.84
C VAL A 312 -13.46 -40.98 -7.85
N ARG A 313 -13.73 -41.58 -6.68
CA ARG A 313 -14.68 -42.69 -6.54
C ARG A 313 -16.08 -42.30 -7.04
N HIS A 314 -16.60 -41.14 -6.66
CA HIS A 314 -17.92 -40.66 -7.13
C HIS A 314 -17.96 -40.38 -8.64
N ILE A 315 -16.86 -39.93 -9.23
CA ILE A 315 -16.72 -39.78 -10.69
C ILE A 315 -16.78 -41.15 -11.38
N GLU A 316 -16.06 -42.16 -10.85
CA GLU A 316 -16.02 -43.52 -11.41
C GLU A 316 -17.36 -44.27 -11.24
N GLU A 317 -18.03 -44.12 -10.09
CA GLU A 317 -19.35 -44.70 -9.86
C GLU A 317 -20.40 -44.11 -10.82
N SER A 318 -20.34 -42.80 -11.06
CA SER A 318 -21.20 -42.13 -12.02
C SER A 318 -20.95 -42.60 -13.45
N LEU A 319 -19.66 -42.77 -13.83
CA LEU A 319 -19.27 -43.34 -15.13
C LEU A 319 -19.81 -44.77 -15.33
N GLY A 320 -19.77 -45.60 -14.28
CA GLY A 320 -20.28 -46.98 -14.33
C GLY A 320 -21.81 -47.10 -14.45
N LYS A 321 -22.55 -46.05 -14.09
CA LYS A 321 -24.03 -45.99 -14.17
C LYS A 321 -24.55 -45.46 -15.52
N LEU A 322 -23.68 -44.97 -16.40
CA LEU A 322 -24.10 -44.41 -17.69
C LEU A 322 -24.65 -45.50 -18.62
N GLU A 323 -25.87 -45.29 -19.11
CA GLU A 323 -26.34 -46.01 -20.29
C GLU A 323 -25.52 -45.57 -21.52
N ARG A 324 -25.34 -46.47 -22.50
CA ARG A 324 -24.39 -46.37 -23.64
C ARG A 324 -24.47 -45.11 -24.53
N ALA A 325 -25.33 -44.13 -24.24
CA ALA A 325 -25.58 -42.92 -25.02
C ALA A 325 -24.91 -41.64 -24.48
N THR A 326 -24.28 -41.65 -23.30
CA THR A 326 -23.61 -40.46 -22.73
C THR A 326 -22.10 -40.50 -23.00
N ASP A 327 -21.51 -39.34 -23.32
CA ASP A 327 -20.06 -39.20 -23.51
C ASP A 327 -19.31 -39.48 -22.19
N SER A 328 -18.39 -40.44 -22.23
CA SER A 328 -17.55 -40.83 -21.08
C SER A 328 -16.30 -39.97 -20.94
N ALA A 329 -15.94 -39.20 -21.97
CA ALA A 329 -14.73 -38.39 -21.99
C ALA A 329 -14.63 -37.37 -20.83
N PRO A 330 -15.70 -36.65 -20.42
CA PRO A 330 -15.65 -35.74 -19.26
C PRO A 330 -15.18 -36.41 -17.97
N TYR A 331 -15.68 -37.61 -17.67
CA TYR A 331 -15.35 -38.35 -16.46
C TYR A 331 -13.88 -38.78 -16.44
N LEU A 332 -13.39 -39.30 -17.58
CA LEU A 332 -12.00 -39.73 -17.72
C LEU A 332 -11.04 -38.54 -17.61
N ARG A 333 -11.34 -37.41 -18.29
CA ARG A 333 -10.55 -36.18 -18.20
C ARG A 333 -10.42 -35.68 -16.76
N LEU A 334 -11.54 -35.55 -16.06
CA LEU A 334 -11.55 -35.07 -14.66
C LEU A 334 -10.73 -35.98 -13.75
N ARG A 335 -10.94 -37.30 -13.83
CA ARG A 335 -10.20 -38.28 -13.04
C ARG A 335 -8.69 -38.17 -13.28
N ASP A 336 -8.28 -38.19 -14.55
CA ASP A 336 -6.87 -38.18 -14.93
C ASP A 336 -6.21 -36.85 -14.54
N ARG A 337 -6.96 -35.75 -14.62
CA ARG A 337 -6.51 -34.43 -14.18
C ARG A 337 -6.33 -34.35 -12.67
N ILE A 338 -7.28 -34.85 -11.86
CA ILE A 338 -7.14 -34.89 -10.39
C ILE A 338 -5.91 -35.73 -10.00
N ASN A 339 -5.74 -36.91 -10.59
CA ASN A 339 -4.57 -37.77 -10.31
C ASN A 339 -3.25 -37.10 -10.69
N THR A 340 -3.23 -36.37 -11.81
CA THR A 340 -2.05 -35.61 -12.25
C THR A 340 -1.69 -34.49 -11.27
N LEU A 341 -2.69 -33.75 -10.79
CA LEU A 341 -2.51 -32.67 -9.81
C LEU A 341 -1.97 -33.18 -8.47
N GLN A 342 -2.49 -34.33 -7.99
CA GLN A 342 -2.00 -34.97 -6.77
C GLN A 342 -0.54 -35.44 -6.88
N ALA A 343 -0.12 -35.91 -8.06
CA ALA A 343 1.24 -36.37 -8.29
C ALA A 343 2.25 -35.22 -8.50
N ASP A 344 1.78 -34.02 -8.87
CA ASP A 344 2.65 -32.90 -9.17
C ASP A 344 3.19 -32.22 -7.89
N ARG A 345 4.51 -32.34 -7.71
CA ARG A 345 5.24 -31.79 -6.55
C ARG A 345 5.11 -30.27 -6.40
N ARG A 346 4.74 -29.54 -7.45
CA ARG A 346 4.52 -28.08 -7.38
C ARG A 346 3.23 -27.72 -6.65
N PHE A 347 2.26 -28.62 -6.61
CA PHE A 347 0.97 -28.43 -5.92
C PHE A 347 0.94 -29.09 -4.53
N LYS A 348 2.12 -29.51 -4.06
CA LYS A 348 2.33 -30.15 -2.76
C LYS A 348 1.73 -29.33 -1.61
N PHE A 349 1.83 -28.01 -1.64
CA PHE A 349 1.25 -27.13 -0.62
C PHE A 349 -0.30 -27.15 -0.55
N MET A 350 -0.97 -27.61 -1.62
CA MET A 350 -2.43 -27.78 -1.67
C MET A 350 -2.90 -29.22 -1.48
N PHE A 351 -2.18 -30.19 -2.05
CA PHE A 351 -2.61 -31.60 -2.12
C PHE A 351 -1.78 -32.56 -1.26
N GLU A 352 -0.69 -32.12 -0.63
CA GLU A 352 0.02 -32.97 0.31
C GLU A 352 -0.67 -32.94 1.67
N GLU A 353 -1.39 -34.02 1.94
CA GLU A 353 -1.88 -34.33 3.26
C GLU A 353 -1.24 -35.66 3.70
N GLY A 354 -0.93 -35.76 5.00
CA GLY A 354 -0.43 -37.01 5.58
C GLY A 354 -1.46 -38.14 5.49
N LEU A 355 -1.19 -39.25 6.17
CA LEU A 355 -2.07 -40.45 6.17
C LEU A 355 -3.55 -40.18 6.54
N THR A 356 -3.89 -39.01 7.11
CA THR A 356 -5.25 -38.61 7.49
C THR A 356 -5.51 -37.12 7.22
N ILE A 357 -6.61 -36.81 6.52
CA ILE A 357 -7.14 -35.43 6.38
C ILE A 357 -7.73 -34.99 7.71
N LYS A 358 -7.37 -33.79 8.16
CA LYS A 358 -7.89 -33.16 9.39
C LYS A 358 -8.33 -31.74 9.08
N ASP A 359 -9.32 -31.25 9.82
CA ASP A 359 -9.62 -29.84 9.84
C ASP A 359 -8.45 -29.08 10.48
N THR A 360 -7.81 -28.23 9.70
CA THR A 360 -6.66 -27.39 10.10
C THR A 360 -6.95 -25.91 9.85
N MET A 361 -8.22 -25.55 9.64
CA MET A 361 -8.61 -24.18 9.28
C MET A 361 -8.20 -23.19 10.38
N VAL A 362 -8.37 -23.55 11.66
CA VAL A 362 -7.94 -22.72 12.79
C VAL A 362 -6.44 -22.42 12.73
N ASP A 363 -5.60 -23.44 12.56
CA ASP A 363 -4.15 -23.27 12.49
C ASP A 363 -3.72 -22.39 11.30
N ILE A 364 -4.35 -22.62 10.14
CA ILE A 364 -4.04 -21.89 8.90
C ILE A 364 -4.43 -20.42 9.04
N LEU A 365 -5.65 -20.12 9.49
CA LEU A 365 -6.11 -18.74 9.62
C LEU A 365 -5.36 -17.99 10.73
N SER A 366 -5.06 -18.66 11.85
CA SER A 366 -4.24 -18.10 12.93
C SER A 366 -2.84 -17.73 12.43
N LEU A 367 -2.23 -18.60 11.61
CA LEU A 367 -0.93 -18.35 11.01
C LEU A 367 -0.98 -17.25 9.94
N LEU A 368 -1.97 -17.29 9.04
CA LEU A 368 -2.14 -16.31 7.96
C LEU A 368 -2.37 -14.90 8.51
N PHE A 369 -3.25 -14.76 9.50
CA PHE A 369 -3.63 -13.45 10.04
C PHE A 369 -2.85 -13.05 11.29
N ARG A 370 -1.91 -13.89 11.76
CA ARG A 370 -1.09 -13.66 12.95
C ARG A 370 -1.96 -13.36 14.18
N ILE A 371 -2.79 -14.34 14.54
CA ILE A 371 -3.68 -14.26 15.70
C ILE A 371 -3.30 -15.41 16.66
N PRO A 372 -2.63 -15.12 17.79
CA PRO A 372 -2.07 -13.83 18.21
C PRO A 372 -0.86 -13.39 17.36
N ALA A 373 -0.47 -12.11 17.43
CA ALA A 373 0.64 -11.59 16.63
C ALA A 373 2.00 -12.15 17.07
N ASP A 374 2.18 -12.38 18.38
CA ASP A 374 3.38 -12.94 19.00
C ASP A 374 4.68 -12.25 18.55
N GLY A 375 4.65 -10.91 18.49
CA GLY A 375 5.79 -10.09 18.04
C GLY A 375 6.08 -10.14 16.53
N LYS A 376 5.27 -10.87 15.75
CA LYS A 376 5.34 -10.91 14.28
C LYS A 376 3.99 -10.53 13.68
N PRO A 377 3.67 -9.23 13.57
CA PRO A 377 2.39 -8.76 13.02
C PRO A 377 2.18 -9.02 11.52
N ILE A 378 3.24 -9.40 10.79
CA ILE A 378 3.20 -9.57 9.33
C ILE A 378 3.30 -11.04 8.96
N THR A 379 2.40 -11.51 8.10
CA THR A 379 2.60 -12.72 7.30
C THR A 379 3.01 -12.34 5.89
N ILE A 380 4.14 -12.87 5.42
CA ILE A 380 4.60 -12.72 4.04
C ILE A 380 4.36 -14.05 3.32
N LEU A 381 3.47 -14.03 2.34
CA LEU A 381 3.26 -15.15 1.42
C LEU A 381 4.21 -15.02 0.24
N ASP A 382 5.27 -15.83 0.21
CA ASP A 382 6.18 -15.92 -0.93
C ASP A 382 5.53 -16.75 -2.04
N LEU A 383 5.03 -16.04 -3.05
CA LEU A 383 4.37 -16.60 -4.23
C LEU A 383 5.34 -16.76 -5.42
N SER A 384 6.63 -16.42 -5.27
CA SER A 384 7.61 -16.35 -6.37
C SER A 384 7.97 -17.68 -7.04
N ALA A 385 7.61 -18.79 -6.40
CA ALA A 385 7.83 -20.15 -6.87
C ALA A 385 6.51 -20.90 -7.14
N ILE A 386 5.36 -20.25 -6.95
CA ILE A 386 4.05 -20.81 -7.30
C ILE A 386 3.88 -20.74 -8.83
N PRO A 387 3.44 -21.81 -9.51
CA PRO A 387 3.16 -21.78 -10.94
C PRO A 387 2.15 -20.69 -11.32
N SER A 388 2.35 -20.06 -12.48
CA SER A 388 1.45 -19.03 -13.03
C SER A 388 0.00 -19.47 -13.09
N ASP A 389 -0.22 -20.75 -13.40
CA ASP A 389 -1.53 -21.33 -13.68
C ASP A 389 -2.41 -21.40 -12.43
N ILE A 390 -1.80 -21.39 -11.23
CA ILE A 390 -2.53 -21.40 -9.94
C ILE A 390 -2.30 -20.17 -9.08
N LEU A 391 -1.37 -19.30 -9.45
CA LEU A 391 -1.10 -18.06 -8.72
C LEU A 391 -2.39 -17.28 -8.44
N ASN A 392 -3.22 -17.12 -9.47
CA ASN A 392 -4.50 -16.43 -9.34
C ASN A 392 -5.46 -17.15 -8.39
N VAL A 393 -5.48 -18.49 -8.39
CA VAL A 393 -6.34 -19.28 -7.50
C VAL A 393 -5.90 -19.13 -6.05
N VAL A 394 -4.58 -19.17 -5.77
CA VAL A 394 -4.03 -18.90 -4.44
C VAL A 394 -4.39 -17.50 -3.95
N ILE A 395 -4.23 -16.49 -4.81
CA ILE A 395 -4.57 -15.11 -4.47
C ILE A 395 -6.08 -14.97 -4.23
N SER A 396 -6.92 -15.59 -5.07
CA SER A 396 -8.38 -15.62 -4.90
C SER A 396 -8.75 -16.22 -3.53
N LEU A 397 -8.20 -17.39 -3.22
CA LEU A 397 -8.44 -18.09 -1.96
C LEU A 397 -8.07 -17.21 -0.78
N VAL A 398 -6.87 -16.62 -0.79
CA VAL A 398 -6.38 -15.78 0.30
C VAL A 398 -7.24 -14.53 0.47
N CYS A 399 -7.59 -13.84 -0.63
CA CYS A 399 -8.47 -12.68 -0.60
C CYS A 399 -9.84 -13.04 -0.02
N ARG A 400 -10.43 -14.15 -0.48
CA ARG A 400 -11.73 -14.61 -0.01
C ARG A 400 -11.69 -15.00 1.47
N LEU A 401 -10.69 -15.77 1.91
CA LEU A 401 -10.52 -16.11 3.32
C LEU A 401 -10.33 -14.88 4.20
N THR A 402 -9.57 -13.88 3.72
CA THR A 402 -9.38 -12.60 4.43
C THR A 402 -10.72 -11.88 4.62
N PHE A 403 -11.51 -11.78 3.55
CA PHE A 403 -12.81 -11.12 3.61
C PHE A 403 -13.82 -11.89 4.47
N ASP A 404 -13.94 -13.20 4.25
CA ASP A 404 -14.90 -14.05 4.95
C ASP A 404 -14.57 -14.10 6.45
N PHE A 405 -13.29 -14.23 6.83
CA PHE A 405 -12.89 -14.16 8.25
C PHE A 405 -13.27 -12.81 8.87
N ALA A 406 -12.94 -11.70 8.21
CA ALA A 406 -13.26 -10.37 8.71
C ALA A 406 -14.78 -10.12 8.85
N LEU A 407 -15.57 -10.69 7.95
CA LEU A 407 -17.03 -10.63 7.99
C LEU A 407 -17.58 -11.27 9.28
N TRP A 408 -17.04 -12.43 9.68
CA TRP A 408 -17.44 -13.15 10.89
C TRP A 408 -16.81 -12.58 12.18
N ALA A 409 -15.66 -11.90 12.07
CA ALA A 409 -14.96 -11.28 13.20
C ALA A 409 -15.51 -9.88 13.58
N GLU A 410 -16.55 -9.38 12.89
CA GLU A 410 -17.27 -8.13 13.23
C GLU A 410 -16.39 -6.88 13.50
N ARG A 411 -15.25 -6.75 12.80
CA ARG A 411 -14.23 -5.68 12.93
C ARG A 411 -13.31 -5.75 14.16
N ASP A 412 -13.42 -6.76 15.01
CA ASP A 412 -12.54 -6.91 16.18
C ASP A 412 -11.08 -7.16 15.78
N VAL A 413 -10.86 -7.62 14.55
CA VAL A 413 -9.53 -7.88 13.98
C VAL A 413 -9.35 -7.08 12.68
N PRO A 414 -8.98 -5.79 12.75
CA PRO A 414 -8.63 -5.03 11.56
C PRO A 414 -7.38 -5.61 10.88
N MET A 415 -7.48 -5.86 9.58
CA MET A 415 -6.42 -6.49 8.80
C MET A 415 -6.02 -5.62 7.60
N LEU A 416 -4.74 -5.62 7.26
CA LEU A 416 -4.23 -5.00 6.04
C LEU A 416 -3.77 -6.08 5.06
N LEU A 417 -4.42 -6.15 3.89
CA LEU A 417 -3.98 -6.96 2.76
C LEU A 417 -3.09 -6.13 1.83
N VAL A 418 -1.81 -6.50 1.70
CA VAL A 418 -0.86 -5.87 0.79
C VAL A 418 -0.73 -6.71 -0.48
N CYS A 419 -1.17 -6.13 -1.59
CA CYS A 419 -1.24 -6.75 -2.91
C CYS A 419 -0.06 -6.26 -3.77
N GLU A 420 1.05 -6.98 -3.75
CA GLU A 420 2.20 -6.66 -4.60
C GLU A 420 1.94 -7.03 -6.07
N GLU A 421 2.51 -6.25 -6.99
CA GLU A 421 2.29 -6.27 -8.44
C GLU A 421 0.85 -6.66 -8.87
N ALA A 422 -0.13 -5.97 -8.29
CA ALA A 422 -1.56 -6.30 -8.42
C ALA A 422 -2.05 -6.35 -9.88
N HIS A 423 -1.41 -5.61 -10.80
CA HIS A 423 -1.75 -5.65 -12.23
C HIS A 423 -1.61 -7.06 -12.85
N ARG A 424 -0.82 -7.97 -12.26
CA ARG A 424 -0.64 -9.34 -12.77
C ARG A 424 -1.86 -10.25 -12.57
N TYR A 425 -2.70 -9.98 -11.58
CA TYR A 425 -3.83 -10.82 -11.20
C TYR A 425 -5.16 -10.05 -11.04
N ALA A 426 -5.12 -8.72 -11.10
CA ALA A 426 -6.28 -7.84 -11.06
C ALA A 426 -6.36 -6.93 -12.31
N SER A 427 -6.03 -7.51 -13.47
CA SER A 427 -6.01 -6.82 -14.76
C SER A 427 -7.40 -6.37 -15.22
N GLN A 428 -7.47 -5.27 -15.98
CA GLN A 428 -8.69 -4.85 -16.70
C GLN A 428 -9.08 -5.83 -17.80
N ASN A 429 -8.11 -6.48 -18.44
CA ASN A 429 -8.35 -7.34 -19.58
C ASN A 429 -8.90 -8.70 -19.14
N ASP A 430 -10.16 -8.98 -19.48
CA ASP A 430 -10.88 -10.21 -19.09
C ASP A 430 -10.26 -11.50 -19.67
N GLU A 431 -9.47 -11.41 -20.75
CA GLU A 431 -8.75 -12.56 -21.31
C GLU A 431 -7.48 -12.94 -20.52
N SER A 432 -6.94 -12.00 -19.74
CA SER A 432 -5.65 -12.14 -19.03
C SER A 432 -5.79 -12.49 -17.55
N GLY A 433 -6.96 -12.26 -16.95
CA GLY A 433 -7.20 -12.41 -15.52
C GLY A 433 -8.12 -13.58 -15.19
N PHE A 434 -7.90 -14.19 -14.03
CA PHE A 434 -8.89 -15.08 -13.43
C PHE A 434 -10.01 -14.23 -12.83
N GLU A 435 -11.19 -14.28 -13.44
CA GLU A 435 -12.35 -13.45 -13.07
C GLU A 435 -12.69 -13.55 -11.57
N THR A 436 -12.53 -14.72 -10.96
CA THR A 436 -12.78 -14.93 -9.52
C THR A 436 -11.85 -14.11 -8.65
N THR A 437 -10.56 -14.01 -9.00
CA THR A 437 -9.59 -13.17 -8.26
C THR A 437 -9.96 -11.69 -8.34
N LYS A 438 -10.31 -11.22 -9.55
CA LYS A 438 -10.76 -9.84 -9.78
C LYS A 438 -12.02 -9.52 -8.96
N ARG A 439 -12.97 -10.46 -8.89
CA ARG A 439 -14.17 -10.33 -8.05
C ARG A 439 -13.83 -10.28 -6.56
N ALA A 440 -12.97 -11.17 -6.07
CA ALA A 440 -12.56 -11.20 -4.66
C ALA A 440 -11.91 -9.87 -4.24
N LEU A 441 -10.95 -9.38 -5.02
CA LEU A 441 -10.31 -8.08 -4.76
C LEU A 441 -11.27 -6.91 -4.89
N SER A 442 -12.16 -6.91 -5.90
CA SER A 442 -13.17 -5.86 -6.06
C SER A 442 -14.18 -5.84 -4.90
N ARG A 443 -14.51 -7.01 -4.35
CA ARG A 443 -15.37 -7.13 -3.15
C ARG A 443 -14.67 -6.50 -1.94
N ILE A 444 -13.39 -6.81 -1.72
CA ILE A 444 -12.60 -6.17 -0.66
C ILE A 444 -12.52 -4.65 -0.87
N ALA A 445 -12.23 -4.19 -2.09
CA ALA A 445 -12.14 -2.76 -2.40
C ALA A 445 -13.44 -1.99 -2.10
N LYS A 446 -14.60 -2.61 -2.35
CA LYS A 446 -15.92 -1.95 -2.19
C LYS A 446 -16.50 -2.10 -0.77
N GLU A 447 -16.24 -3.22 -0.12
CA GLU A 447 -16.92 -3.62 1.12
C GLU A 447 -15.97 -3.86 2.29
N GLY A 448 -14.68 -4.12 2.04
CA GLY A 448 -13.70 -4.51 3.06
C GLY A 448 -13.61 -3.52 4.22
N ARG A 449 -13.65 -2.21 3.93
CA ARG A 449 -13.74 -1.14 4.93
C ARG A 449 -14.84 -1.38 5.98
N LYS A 450 -16.01 -1.90 5.56
CA LYS A 450 -17.14 -2.15 6.47
C LYS A 450 -16.89 -3.30 7.44
N TYR A 451 -15.89 -4.13 7.20
CA TYR A 451 -15.58 -5.32 7.99
C TYR A 451 -14.15 -5.27 8.58
N GLY A 452 -13.45 -4.13 8.48
CA GLY A 452 -12.11 -3.97 9.02
C GLY A 452 -10.98 -4.48 8.12
N VAL A 453 -11.26 -4.74 6.83
CA VAL A 453 -10.22 -5.12 5.85
C VAL A 453 -9.76 -3.90 5.07
N SER A 454 -8.52 -3.50 5.29
CA SER A 454 -7.79 -2.55 4.47
C SER A 454 -7.05 -3.24 3.34
N MET A 455 -6.73 -2.48 2.30
CA MET A 455 -6.01 -2.98 1.13
C MET A 455 -4.96 -1.96 0.71
N CYS A 456 -3.73 -2.43 0.53
CA CYS A 456 -2.63 -1.69 -0.07
C CYS A 456 -2.35 -2.27 -1.45
N ILE A 457 -2.63 -1.51 -2.50
CA ILE A 457 -2.33 -1.90 -3.87
C ILE A 457 -0.96 -1.39 -4.28
N VAL A 458 -0.06 -2.29 -4.68
CA VAL A 458 1.26 -1.92 -5.21
C VAL A 458 1.33 -2.35 -6.67
N SER A 459 1.62 -1.41 -7.57
CA SER A 459 1.69 -1.73 -9.00
C SER A 459 2.64 -0.83 -9.76
N GLN A 460 3.34 -1.41 -10.73
CA GLN A 460 4.14 -0.67 -11.70
C GLN A 460 3.40 -0.23 -12.95
N ARG A 461 2.19 -0.77 -13.19
CA ARG A 461 1.33 -0.48 -14.35
C ARG A 461 -0.09 -0.20 -13.88
N PRO A 462 -0.36 0.98 -13.33
CA PRO A 462 -1.70 1.29 -12.84
C PRO A 462 -2.76 1.25 -13.95
N SER A 463 -2.42 1.61 -15.20
CA SER A 463 -3.38 1.57 -16.31
C SER A 463 -3.86 0.15 -16.69
N GLU A 464 -3.10 -0.89 -16.33
CA GLU A 464 -3.50 -2.29 -16.54
C GLU A 464 -4.41 -2.80 -15.41
N LEU A 465 -4.49 -2.12 -14.26
CA LEU A 465 -5.25 -2.54 -13.09
C LEU A 465 -6.74 -2.20 -13.21
N ALA A 466 -7.63 -3.08 -12.76
CA ALA A 466 -9.07 -2.83 -12.75
C ALA A 466 -9.43 -1.47 -12.12
N VAL A 467 -10.10 -0.61 -12.89
CA VAL A 467 -10.48 0.76 -12.46
C VAL A 467 -11.24 0.75 -11.14
N GLY A 468 -12.17 -0.20 -10.98
CA GLY A 468 -12.99 -0.35 -9.77
C GLY A 468 -12.23 -0.75 -8.51
N ILE A 469 -10.96 -1.17 -8.62
CA ILE A 469 -10.08 -1.42 -7.47
C ILE A 469 -9.31 -0.14 -7.13
N LEU A 470 -8.68 0.50 -8.12
CA LEU A 470 -7.88 1.71 -7.86
C LEU A 470 -8.75 2.88 -7.41
N SER A 471 -9.96 3.05 -7.97
CA SER A 471 -10.87 4.14 -7.59
C SER A 471 -11.39 4.05 -6.15
N GLN A 472 -11.19 2.93 -5.47
CA GLN A 472 -11.52 2.76 -4.06
C GLN A 472 -10.32 3.03 -3.14
N CYS A 473 -9.14 3.30 -3.69
CA CYS A 473 -7.96 3.69 -2.93
C CYS A 473 -8.01 5.21 -2.72
N ASN A 474 -8.46 5.65 -1.54
CA ASN A 474 -8.60 7.09 -1.27
C ASN A 474 -7.27 7.79 -1.00
N THR A 475 -6.19 7.03 -0.77
CA THR A 475 -4.82 7.58 -0.66
C THR A 475 -3.91 6.97 -1.70
N ILE A 476 -3.17 7.81 -2.43
CA ILE A 476 -2.24 7.36 -3.47
C ILE A 476 -0.86 7.97 -3.20
N PHE A 477 0.16 7.12 -3.20
CA PHE A 477 1.57 7.49 -3.27
C PHE A 477 2.06 7.24 -4.69
N ALA A 478 2.06 8.29 -5.50
CA ALA A 478 2.52 8.26 -6.88
C ALA A 478 4.03 8.59 -6.93
N MET A 479 4.84 7.57 -7.18
CA MET A 479 6.28 7.68 -7.36
C MET A 479 6.62 7.95 -8.83
N ARG A 480 7.92 7.99 -9.18
CA ARG A 480 8.36 8.22 -10.56
C ARG A 480 7.61 7.31 -11.56
N MET A 481 7.03 7.93 -12.58
CA MET A 481 6.32 7.26 -13.68
C MET A 481 6.70 7.90 -15.01
N SER A 482 7.06 7.07 -16.00
CA SER A 482 7.52 7.55 -17.31
C SER A 482 6.53 7.26 -18.46
N ASN A 483 5.57 6.38 -18.25
CA ASN A 483 4.58 6.03 -19.27
C ASN A 483 3.40 7.01 -19.22
N GLN A 484 3.11 7.65 -20.36
CA GLN A 484 2.03 8.62 -20.50
C GLN A 484 0.67 8.04 -20.14
N LYS A 485 0.38 6.79 -20.55
CA LYS A 485 -0.91 6.14 -20.24
C LYS A 485 -1.11 5.96 -18.74
N ASP A 486 -0.05 5.57 -18.03
CA ASP A 486 -0.10 5.39 -16.59
C ASP A 486 -0.22 6.74 -15.86
N HIS A 487 0.45 7.78 -16.37
CA HIS A 487 0.35 9.15 -15.84
C HIS A 487 -1.08 9.69 -15.94
N GLU A 488 -1.69 9.61 -17.13
CA GLU A 488 -3.08 10.04 -17.37
C GLU A 488 -4.08 9.25 -16.53
N PHE A 489 -3.86 7.95 -16.37
CA PHE A 489 -4.72 7.08 -15.58
C PHE A 489 -4.71 7.46 -14.09
N VAL A 490 -3.53 7.68 -13.51
CA VAL A 490 -3.42 8.16 -12.13
C VAL A 490 -4.02 9.55 -12.00
N ARG A 491 -3.76 10.45 -12.95
CA ARG A 491 -4.34 11.80 -12.98
C ARG A 491 -5.87 11.79 -12.96
N GLY A 492 -6.50 10.88 -13.71
CA GLY A 492 -7.95 10.73 -13.76
C GLY A 492 -8.59 10.13 -12.51
N THR A 493 -7.80 9.54 -11.60
CA THR A 493 -8.30 8.93 -10.35
C THR A 493 -8.19 9.90 -9.17
N LEU A 494 -7.45 10.99 -9.32
CA LEU A 494 -7.13 11.92 -8.24
C LEU A 494 -8.03 13.16 -8.23
N SER A 495 -8.12 13.83 -7.07
CA SER A 495 -8.79 15.12 -6.93
C SER A 495 -8.06 16.22 -7.71
N GLU A 496 -8.79 17.25 -8.14
CA GLU A 496 -8.20 18.41 -8.83
C GLU A 496 -7.03 19.03 -8.05
N SER A 497 -7.11 19.06 -6.70
CA SER A 497 -6.09 19.57 -5.74
C SER A 497 -4.65 19.09 -5.93
N ALA A 498 -4.46 18.02 -6.68
CA ALA A 498 -3.19 17.35 -6.88
C ALA A 498 -2.62 17.51 -8.29
N LEU A 499 -3.41 18.03 -9.24
CA LEU A 499 -3.08 17.97 -10.66
C LEU A 499 -1.78 18.72 -11.00
N GLY A 500 -1.55 19.88 -10.38
CA GLY A 500 -0.31 20.65 -10.59
C GLY A 500 0.95 19.91 -10.10
N LEU A 501 0.85 19.15 -8.99
CA LEU A 501 1.97 18.33 -8.54
C LEU A 501 2.28 17.19 -9.53
N MET A 502 1.24 16.62 -10.16
CA MET A 502 1.39 15.44 -11.02
C MET A 502 2.25 15.69 -12.25
N GLU A 503 2.37 16.93 -12.73
CA GLU A 503 3.25 17.27 -13.85
C GLU A 503 4.73 16.96 -13.55
N SER A 504 5.10 16.92 -12.27
CA SER A 504 6.45 16.58 -11.83
C SER A 504 6.75 15.08 -11.71
N LEU A 505 5.75 14.19 -11.86
CA LEU A 505 5.90 12.73 -11.71
C LEU A 505 7.08 12.12 -12.51
N PRO A 506 7.33 12.50 -13.78
CA PRO A 506 8.45 11.95 -14.54
C PRO A 506 9.82 12.34 -13.98
N SER A 507 9.91 13.47 -13.28
CA SER A 507 11.15 14.05 -12.75
C SER A 507 11.52 13.58 -11.34
N LEU A 508 10.63 12.83 -10.67
CA LEU A 508 10.85 12.38 -9.30
C LEU A 508 12.10 11.49 -9.16
N ARG A 509 12.86 11.70 -8.09
CA ARG A 509 13.98 10.82 -7.75
C ARG A 509 13.48 9.51 -7.16
N THR A 510 14.37 8.51 -7.08
CA THR A 510 14.06 7.26 -6.39
C THR A 510 13.83 7.56 -4.91
N GLY A 511 12.75 7.01 -4.33
CA GLY A 511 12.34 7.28 -2.95
C GLY A 511 11.49 8.54 -2.76
N GLU A 512 11.24 9.31 -3.82
CA GLU A 512 10.29 10.41 -3.79
C GLU A 512 8.91 9.96 -4.26
N ALA A 513 7.88 10.57 -3.69
CA ALA A 513 6.49 10.38 -4.09
C ALA A 513 5.70 11.67 -3.99
N ILE A 514 4.68 11.79 -4.82
CA ILE A 514 3.57 12.68 -4.56
C ILE A 514 2.50 11.86 -3.85
N ALA A 515 2.18 12.29 -2.64
CA ALA A 515 1.23 11.66 -1.76
C ALA A 515 -0.04 12.51 -1.71
N VAL A 516 -1.18 11.89 -1.97
CA VAL A 516 -2.49 12.56 -2.08
C VAL A 516 -3.57 11.69 -1.49
N GLY A 517 -4.63 12.30 -0.95
CA GLY A 517 -5.77 11.59 -0.42
C GLY A 517 -5.98 11.71 1.09
N GLU A 518 -6.89 10.91 1.62
CA GLU A 518 -7.42 11.07 3.00
C GLU A 518 -6.43 10.71 4.11
N GLY A 519 -5.42 9.86 3.84
CA GLY A 519 -4.37 9.53 4.80
C GLY A 519 -3.35 10.64 5.06
N LEU A 520 -3.52 11.83 4.49
CA LEU A 520 -2.59 12.97 4.58
C LEU A 520 -3.34 14.22 5.05
N THR A 521 -2.62 15.26 5.47
CA THR A 521 -3.25 16.57 5.79
C THR A 521 -3.44 17.42 4.53
N VAL A 522 -2.51 17.34 3.58
CA VAL A 522 -2.54 18.08 2.30
C VAL A 522 -1.85 17.25 1.22
N PRO A 523 -2.19 17.42 -0.07
CA PRO A 523 -1.36 16.95 -1.18
C PRO A 523 0.08 17.40 -0.99
N VAL A 524 1.04 16.49 -1.09
CA VAL A 524 2.44 16.82 -0.82
C VAL A 524 3.41 15.99 -1.64
N ARG A 525 4.52 16.61 -2.04
CA ARG A 525 5.70 15.88 -2.53
C ARG A 525 6.60 15.56 -1.34
N LEU A 526 6.85 14.28 -1.09
CA LEU A 526 7.64 13.80 0.03
C LEU A 526 8.80 12.92 -0.44
N CYS A 527 9.81 12.80 0.43
CA CYS A 527 10.87 11.81 0.34
C CYS A 527 10.68 10.80 1.48
N PHE A 528 10.58 9.51 1.16
CA PHE A 528 10.46 8.47 2.18
C PHE A 528 11.75 8.37 3.01
N ASP A 529 11.61 8.08 4.30
CA ASP A 529 12.75 7.79 5.17
C ASP A 529 13.52 6.58 4.62
N LEU A 530 14.85 6.72 4.56
CA LEU A 530 15.73 5.66 4.11
C LEU A 530 15.90 4.62 5.22
N LEU A 531 15.38 3.42 5.00
CA LEU A 531 15.53 2.31 5.93
C LEU A 531 16.99 1.87 6.07
N PRO A 532 17.41 1.32 7.22
CA PRO A 532 18.67 0.58 7.37
C PRO A 532 18.79 -0.57 6.36
N GLU A 533 20.02 -0.96 5.98
CA GLU A 533 20.23 -2.00 4.96
C GLU A 533 19.60 -3.36 5.30
N ASN A 534 19.54 -3.72 6.58
CA ASN A 534 18.90 -4.94 7.06
C ASN A 534 17.37 -4.88 7.09
N GLN A 535 16.77 -3.74 6.73
CA GLN A 535 15.33 -3.51 6.70
C GLN A 535 14.82 -3.11 5.30
N ARG A 536 15.71 -3.04 4.32
CA ARG A 536 15.36 -2.77 2.92
C ARG A 536 14.91 -4.07 2.24
N PRO A 537 13.89 -4.05 1.37
CA PRO A 537 13.62 -5.19 0.51
C PRO A 537 14.84 -5.56 -0.35
N LEU A 538 14.99 -6.85 -0.65
CA LEU A 538 16.05 -7.31 -1.54
C LEU A 538 15.81 -6.70 -2.92
N SER A 539 16.85 -6.09 -3.51
CA SER A 539 16.74 -5.67 -4.91
C SER A 539 16.68 -6.90 -5.79
N GLY A 540 15.61 -7.05 -6.57
CA GLY A 540 15.51 -8.10 -7.59
C GLY A 540 16.56 -8.03 -8.71
N THR A 541 17.43 -7.01 -8.74
CA THR A 541 18.42 -6.82 -9.81
C THR A 541 19.79 -7.32 -9.38
N ALA A 542 20.29 -8.38 -10.02
CA ALA A 542 21.64 -8.86 -9.80
C ALA A 542 22.69 -7.81 -10.22
N SER A 543 23.70 -7.58 -9.39
CA SER A 543 24.86 -6.75 -9.77
C SER A 543 25.73 -7.51 -10.78
N PHE A 544 25.46 -7.30 -12.08
CA PHE A 544 26.24 -7.91 -13.16
C PHE A 544 27.73 -7.65 -13.02
N SER A 545 28.12 -6.41 -12.69
CA SER A 545 29.54 -6.03 -12.53
C SER A 545 30.24 -6.81 -11.40
N SER A 546 29.55 -7.01 -10.28
CA SER A 546 30.10 -7.78 -9.15
C SER A 546 30.11 -9.27 -9.44
N ALA A 547 29.06 -9.79 -10.11
CA ALA A 547 28.95 -11.19 -10.47
C ALA A 547 29.99 -11.59 -11.54
N TRP A 548 30.18 -10.77 -12.58
CA TRP A 548 31.10 -11.04 -13.69
C TRP A 548 32.58 -10.92 -13.30
N LYS A 549 32.91 -10.17 -12.24
CA LYS A 549 34.26 -10.13 -11.67
C LYS A 549 34.64 -11.45 -10.97
N LYS A 550 33.66 -12.20 -10.48
CA LYS A 550 33.87 -13.49 -9.82
C LYS A 550 34.00 -14.56 -10.91
N GLY A 551 35.22 -14.80 -11.39
CA GLY A 551 35.54 -15.85 -12.37
C GLY A 551 35.51 -17.27 -11.78
N ASP A 552 34.73 -17.51 -10.72
CA ASP A 552 34.72 -18.73 -9.90
C ASP A 552 33.66 -19.75 -10.37
N LYS A 553 32.91 -19.47 -11.44
CA LYS A 553 31.86 -20.35 -11.97
C LYS A 553 32.42 -21.23 -13.09
N ASP A 554 32.52 -22.52 -12.82
CA ASP A 554 33.05 -23.54 -13.72
C ASP A 554 31.97 -24.50 -14.25
N ARG A 555 32.37 -25.55 -14.98
CA ARG A 555 31.44 -26.59 -15.44
C ARG A 555 30.77 -27.34 -14.29
N ALA A 556 31.42 -27.48 -13.14
CA ALA A 556 30.84 -28.15 -11.98
C ALA A 556 29.68 -27.34 -11.40
N PHE A 557 29.81 -26.01 -11.32
CA PHE A 557 28.72 -25.12 -10.96
C PHE A 557 27.53 -25.26 -11.92
N VAL A 558 27.78 -25.31 -13.23
CA VAL A 558 26.71 -25.53 -14.23
C VAL A 558 26.04 -26.89 -14.04
N ALA A 559 26.82 -27.96 -13.80
CA ALA A 559 26.29 -29.29 -13.55
C ALA A 559 25.40 -29.31 -12.29
N GLU A 560 25.78 -28.58 -11.25
CA GLU A 560 24.98 -28.42 -10.03
C GLU A 560 23.66 -27.70 -10.30
N ILE A 561 23.68 -26.59 -11.04
CA ILE A 561 22.47 -25.85 -11.43
C ILE A 561 21.55 -26.72 -12.30
N ILE A 562 22.10 -27.48 -13.25
CA ILE A 562 21.32 -28.42 -14.06
C ILE A 562 20.72 -29.52 -13.17
N ALA A 563 21.45 -30.02 -12.18
CA ALA A 563 20.93 -31.01 -11.24
C ALA A 563 19.78 -30.44 -10.39
N ARG A 564 19.90 -29.19 -9.93
CA ARG A 564 18.82 -28.46 -9.22
C ARG A 564 17.60 -28.23 -10.11
N TRP A 565 17.80 -27.78 -11.35
CA TRP A 565 16.75 -27.59 -12.34
C TRP A 565 15.99 -28.89 -12.62
N ARG A 566 16.70 -29.99 -12.91
CA ARG A 566 16.10 -31.31 -13.15
C ARG A 566 15.32 -31.84 -11.94
N ARG A 567 15.77 -31.51 -10.72
CA ARG A 567 15.09 -31.90 -9.47
C ARG A 567 13.95 -30.96 -9.09
N GLN A 568 13.77 -29.85 -9.82
CA GLN A 568 12.85 -28.75 -9.51
C GLN A 568 12.99 -28.27 -8.05
N ARG A 569 14.24 -28.11 -7.60
CA ARG A 569 14.57 -27.54 -6.29
C ARG A 569 15.42 -26.29 -6.54
N ARG A 570 14.95 -25.12 -6.11
CA ARG A 570 15.72 -23.87 -6.18
C ARG A 570 16.89 -23.93 -5.17
#